data_AF-A0A4V6WYF6-F1
#
_entry.id   AF-A0A4V6WYF6-F1
#
_cell.length_a   1.000
_cell.length_b   1.000
_cell.length_c   1.000
_cell.angle_alpha   90.00
_cell.angle_beta   90.00
_cell.angle_gamma   90.00
#
_symmetry.space_group_name_H-M   'P 1'
#
loop_
_entity.id
_entity.type
_entity.pdbx_description
1 polymer ?
#
loop_
_entity_poly.entity_id
_entity_poly.type
_entity_poly.pdbx_seq_one_letter_code
_entity_poly.pdbx_strand_id
1 'polypeptide(L)'
;KAYLEKYDLTVNWGIEDWQTIDFLGGKLTAVPALHGHGWIHKLMANGVGFFLELPNEPSIYISGDTVLTDDVRRALNELKPDITVVAAGRARMDVGQPLL
;
A
#
# COMPACT_ATOMS: atom_id res chain seq x y z
N LYS A 1 17.40 11.31 9.66
CA LYS A 1 17.04 10.14 10.48
C LYS A 1 15.58 9.83 10.20
N ALA A 2 15.25 8.64 9.72
CA ALA A 2 13.88 8.23 9.43
C ALA A 2 13.05 8.21 10.74
N TYR A 3 11.73 8.35 10.62
CA TYR A 3 10.83 8.48 11.77
C TYR A 3 10.96 7.32 12.78
N LEU A 4 11.16 6.09 12.30
CA LEU A 4 11.24 4.89 13.16
C LEU A 4 12.59 4.75 13.90
N GLU A 5 13.66 5.33 13.37
CA GLU A 5 15.00 5.28 13.99
C GLU A 5 15.12 6.10 15.28
N LYS A 6 14.10 6.92 15.59
CA LYS A 6 13.99 7.60 16.90
C LYS A 6 13.48 6.68 18.00
N TYR A 7 12.95 5.51 17.64
CA TYR A 7 12.47 4.46 18.53
C TYR A 7 13.38 3.23 18.51
N ASP A 8 14.67 3.43 18.21
CA ASP A 8 15.70 2.37 18.18
C ASP A 8 15.42 1.21 17.19
N LEU A 9 14.58 1.45 16.19
CA LEU A 9 14.39 0.53 15.07
C LEU A 9 15.43 0.78 13.97
N THR A 10 15.99 -0.30 13.43
CA THR A 10 16.84 -0.24 12.23
C THR A 10 15.95 -0.08 10.99
N VAL A 11 16.15 1.00 10.24
CA VAL A 11 15.47 1.23 8.96
C VAL A 11 16.43 0.91 7.83
N ASN A 12 16.17 -0.19 7.12
CA ASN A 12 17.00 -0.60 5.98
C ASN A 12 16.60 0.09 4.66
N TRP A 13 15.31 0.42 4.51
CA TRP A 13 14.77 0.98 3.28
C TRP A 13 13.74 2.09 3.57
N GLY A 14 13.85 3.18 2.82
CA GLY A 14 12.76 4.12 2.58
C GLY A 14 12.36 4.02 1.11
N ILE A 15 11.07 3.99 0.82
CA ILE A 15 10.53 3.79 -0.52
C ILE A 15 9.48 4.86 -0.82
N GLU A 16 9.59 5.50 -1.98
CA GLU A 16 8.64 6.49 -2.47
C GLU A 16 7.51 5.84 -3.28
N ASP A 17 6.43 6.57 -3.48
CA ASP A 17 5.30 6.13 -4.29
C ASP A 17 5.76 5.72 -5.70
N TRP A 18 5.33 4.54 -6.14
CA TRP A 18 5.71 3.92 -7.42
C TRP A 18 7.20 3.64 -7.61
N GLN A 19 8.02 3.78 -6.56
CA GLN A 19 9.39 3.34 -6.60
C GLN A 19 9.45 1.82 -6.48
N THR A 20 10.33 1.22 -7.29
CA THR A 20 10.69 -0.21 -7.18
C THR A 20 12.11 -0.35 -6.63
N ILE A 21 12.28 -1.22 -5.64
CA ILE A 21 13.58 -1.56 -5.06
C ILE A 21 13.86 -3.05 -5.17
N ASP A 22 15.15 -3.42 -5.12
CA ASP A 22 15.54 -4.81 -4.93
C ASP A 22 15.21 -5.25 -3.50
N PHE A 23 14.51 -6.38 -3.37
CA PHE A 23 14.04 -6.88 -2.09
C PHE A 23 14.02 -8.41 -2.07
N LEU A 24 14.73 -9.02 -1.13
CA LEU A 24 14.81 -10.48 -0.95
C LEU A 24 15.14 -11.27 -2.24
N GLY A 25 16.02 -10.71 -3.08
CA GLY A 25 16.41 -11.32 -4.37
C GLY A 25 15.37 -11.13 -5.49
N GLY A 26 14.26 -10.44 -5.21
CA GLY A 26 13.26 -10.02 -6.16
C GLY A 26 13.07 -8.49 -6.14
N LYS A 27 11.83 -8.04 -6.38
CA LYS A 27 11.47 -6.62 -6.45
C LYS A 27 10.27 -6.30 -5.58
N LEU A 28 10.29 -5.10 -5.01
CA LEU A 28 9.19 -4.53 -4.23
C LEU A 28 8.85 -3.16 -4.81
N THR A 29 7.59 -2.95 -5.19
CA THR A 29 7.05 -1.66 -5.63
C THR A 29 6.06 -1.11 -4.61
N ALA A 30 6.25 0.12 -4.16
CA ALA A 30 5.26 0.81 -3.32
C ALA A 30 4.13 1.38 -4.19
N VAL A 31 2.89 1.15 -3.77
CA VAL A 31 1.69 1.67 -4.43
C VAL A 31 0.96 2.57 -3.43
N PRO A 32 0.61 3.82 -3.80
CA PRO A 32 -0.16 4.70 -2.91
C PRO A 32 -1.45 4.05 -2.42
N ALA A 33 -1.73 4.17 -1.12
CA ALA A 33 -2.98 3.73 -0.51
C ALA A 33 -3.66 4.89 0.22
N LEU A 34 -4.98 5.00 0.03
CA LEU A 34 -5.78 6.10 0.56
C LEU A 34 -6.85 5.59 1.52
N HIS A 35 -6.75 5.99 2.78
CA HIS A 35 -7.74 5.65 3.80
C HIS A 35 -8.91 6.63 3.78
N GLY A 36 -10.11 6.14 3.45
CA GLY A 36 -11.33 6.94 3.41
C GLY A 36 -11.59 7.68 2.10
N HIS A 37 -12.83 8.14 1.95
CA HIS A 37 -13.31 8.90 0.79
C HIS A 37 -13.35 10.42 1.07
N GLY A 38 -13.39 11.23 0.02
CA GLY A 38 -13.75 12.65 0.13
C GLY A 38 -12.68 13.49 0.84
N TRP A 39 -13.02 14.30 1.83
CA TRP A 39 -12.07 15.22 2.49
C TRP A 39 -11.42 14.61 3.73
N ILE A 40 -11.96 13.47 4.20
CA ILE A 40 -11.53 12.78 5.43
C ILE A 40 -10.10 12.22 5.29
N HIS A 41 -9.69 11.80 4.08
CA HIS A 41 -8.33 11.33 3.84
C HIS A 41 -7.25 12.39 4.12
N LYS A 42 -7.57 13.70 3.97
CA LYS A 42 -6.60 14.79 4.21
C LYS A 42 -6.19 14.94 5.67
N LEU A 43 -6.95 14.33 6.59
CA LEU A 43 -6.69 14.34 8.03
C LEU A 43 -6.01 13.05 8.50
N MET A 44 -5.88 12.03 7.64
CA MET A 44 -5.33 10.72 7.97
C MET A 44 -3.98 10.54 7.28
N ALA A 45 -3.04 9.84 7.92
CA ALA A 45 -1.79 9.49 7.27
C ALA A 45 -2.10 8.55 6.10
N ASN A 46 -1.60 8.87 4.90
CA ASN A 46 -1.77 8.01 3.74
C ASN A 46 -1.07 6.66 4.00
N GLY A 47 -1.75 5.58 3.63
CA GLY A 47 -1.20 4.25 3.73
C GLY A 47 -0.26 3.97 2.56
N VAL A 48 0.29 2.75 2.55
CA VAL A 48 1.03 2.22 1.42
C VAL A 48 0.59 0.78 1.16
N GLY A 49 0.38 0.44 -0.11
CA GLY A 49 0.28 -0.92 -0.61
C GLY A 49 1.61 -1.36 -1.21
N PHE A 50 1.79 -2.67 -1.35
CA PHE A 50 3.03 -3.24 -1.88
C PHE A 50 2.75 -4.29 -2.95
N PHE A 51 3.40 -4.15 -4.09
CA PHE A 51 3.51 -5.20 -5.09
C PHE A 51 4.87 -5.88 -4.97
N LEU A 52 4.88 -7.20 -4.91
CA LEU A 52 6.07 -7.99 -4.67
C LEU A 52 6.22 -9.06 -5.75
N GLU A 53 7.43 -9.14 -6.30
CA GLU A 53 7.85 -10.15 -7.28
C GLU A 53 9.07 -10.87 -6.70
N LEU A 54 8.92 -12.13 -6.29
CA LEU A 54 10.03 -12.94 -5.79
C LEU A 54 10.44 -14.01 -6.82
N PRO A 55 11.70 -14.47 -6.82
CA PRO A 55 12.15 -15.49 -7.76
C PRO A 55 11.35 -16.80 -7.61
N ASN A 56 10.76 -17.27 -8.72
CA ASN A 56 10.01 -18.53 -8.80
C ASN A 56 8.73 -18.59 -7.95
N GLU A 57 8.19 -17.45 -7.53
CA GLU A 57 6.95 -17.35 -6.74
C GLU A 57 5.89 -16.55 -7.52
N PRO A 58 4.59 -16.75 -7.25
CA PRO A 58 3.55 -15.88 -7.80
C PRO A 58 3.72 -14.44 -7.30
N SER A 59 3.49 -13.49 -8.20
CA SER A 59 3.48 -12.07 -7.84
C SER A 59 2.28 -11.75 -6.93
N ILE A 60 2.50 -10.90 -5.93
CA ILE A 60 1.46 -10.54 -4.94
C ILE A 60 1.32 -9.02 -4.82
N TYR A 61 0.09 -8.54 -4.85
CA TYR A 61 -0.26 -7.17 -4.48
C TYR A 61 -1.04 -7.16 -3.17
N ILE A 62 -0.52 -6.45 -2.17
CA ILE A 62 -1.21 -6.17 -0.90
C ILE A 62 -1.61 -4.71 -0.92
N SER A 63 -2.91 -4.43 -0.96
CA SER A 63 -3.40 -3.06 -1.20
C SER A 63 -3.12 -2.07 -0.07
N GLY A 64 -2.85 -2.59 1.14
CA GLY A 64 -2.97 -1.80 2.37
C GLY A 64 -4.43 -1.45 2.65
N ASP A 65 -4.64 -0.56 3.62
CA ASP A 65 -5.96 -0.02 3.96
C ASP A 65 -6.32 1.11 2.99
N THR A 66 -6.97 0.76 1.88
CA THR A 66 -7.28 1.70 0.80
C THR A 66 -8.66 1.51 0.21
N VAL A 67 -9.28 2.62 -0.16
CA VAL A 67 -10.39 2.63 -1.13
C VAL A 67 -9.88 2.35 -2.54
N LEU A 68 -10.78 2.11 -3.50
CA LEU A 68 -10.42 1.91 -4.91
C LEU A 68 -10.02 3.24 -5.56
N THR A 69 -8.72 3.56 -5.54
CA THR A 69 -8.13 4.73 -6.19
C THR A 69 -7.67 4.45 -7.63
N ASP A 70 -7.25 5.48 -8.35
CA ASP A 70 -6.62 5.34 -9.66
C ASP A 70 -5.29 4.60 -9.57
N ASP A 71 -4.52 4.78 -8.49
CA ASP A 71 -3.28 4.03 -8.25
C ASP A 71 -3.54 2.53 -8.06
N VAL A 72 -4.59 2.17 -7.29
CA VAL A 72 -5.00 0.77 -7.14
C VAL A 72 -5.44 0.19 -8.48
N ARG A 73 -6.25 0.93 -9.26
CA ARG A 73 -6.65 0.50 -10.62
C ARG A 73 -5.44 0.31 -11.52
N ARG A 74 -4.48 1.23 -11.46
CA ARG A 74 -3.24 1.17 -12.22
C ARG A 74 -2.42 -0.06 -11.83
N ALA A 75 -2.24 -0.32 -10.53
CA ALA A 75 -1.52 -1.49 -10.05
C ALA A 75 -2.14 -2.80 -10.56
N LEU A 76 -3.47 -2.93 -10.48
CA LEU A 76 -4.17 -4.12 -10.96
C LEU A 76 -4.06 -4.31 -12.49
N ASN A 77 -4.12 -3.22 -13.26
CA ASN A 77 -4.13 -3.29 -14.72
C ASN A 77 -2.72 -3.39 -15.35
N GLU A 78 -1.73 -2.69 -14.77
CA GLU A 78 -0.37 -2.62 -15.30
C GLU A 78 0.52 -3.72 -14.70
N LEU A 79 0.49 -3.92 -13.38
CA LEU A 79 1.34 -4.90 -12.69
C LEU A 79 0.78 -6.32 -12.78
N LYS A 80 -0.54 -6.46 -12.93
CA LYS A 80 -1.24 -7.74 -13.13
C LYS A 80 -0.80 -8.83 -12.14
N PRO A 81 -0.95 -8.58 -10.82
CA PRO A 81 -0.54 -9.53 -9.79
C PRO A 81 -1.27 -10.86 -9.93
N ASP A 82 -0.55 -11.97 -9.73
CA ASP A 82 -1.14 -13.32 -9.68
C ASP A 82 -2.08 -13.47 -8.47
N ILE A 83 -1.73 -12.81 -7.36
CA ILE A 83 -2.49 -12.81 -6.11
C ILE A 83 -2.72 -11.37 -5.66
N THR A 84 -3.97 -11.03 -5.31
CA THR A 84 -4.28 -9.73 -4.70
C THR A 84 -4.93 -9.90 -3.33
N VAL A 85 -4.38 -9.25 -2.32
CA VAL A 85 -4.93 -9.16 -0.97
C VAL A 85 -5.49 -7.74 -0.76
N VAL A 86 -6.80 -7.64 -0.53
CA VAL A 86 -7.50 -6.37 -0.35
C VAL A 86 -8.20 -6.25 1.00
N ALA A 87 -8.26 -5.03 1.54
CA ALA A 87 -9.07 -4.72 2.71
C ALA A 87 -10.56 -4.61 2.33
N ALA A 88 -11.36 -5.64 2.60
CA ALA A 88 -12.78 -5.71 2.25
C ALA A 88 -13.74 -5.61 3.47
N GLY A 89 -13.23 -5.21 4.63
CA GLY A 89 -13.96 -5.26 5.92
C GLY A 89 -15.03 -4.18 6.11
N ARG A 90 -15.13 -3.18 5.22
CA ARG A 90 -16.09 -2.05 5.31
C ARG A 90 -16.09 -1.35 6.67
N ALA A 91 -14.92 -0.92 7.13
CA ALA A 91 -14.81 -0.14 8.36
C ALA A 91 -15.72 1.11 8.27
N ARG A 92 -16.52 1.33 9.31
CA ARG A 92 -17.44 2.46 9.41
C ARG A 92 -17.22 3.18 10.73
N MET A 93 -17.31 4.50 10.69
CA MET A 93 -17.42 5.32 11.90
C MET A 93 -18.89 5.60 12.20
N ASP A 94 -19.21 5.88 13.46
CA ASP A 94 -20.58 6.20 13.90
C ASP A 94 -21.12 7.53 13.31
N VAL A 95 -20.21 8.39 12.82
CA VAL A 95 -20.53 9.64 12.13
C VAL A 95 -19.75 9.70 10.82
N GLY A 96 -20.45 9.87 9.69
CA GLY A 96 -19.86 10.03 8.36
C GLY A 96 -20.10 8.87 7.39
N GLN A 97 -19.37 8.86 6.28
CA GLN A 97 -19.40 7.79 5.27
C GLN A 97 -18.47 6.62 5.67
N PRO A 98 -18.64 5.41 5.09
CA PRO A 98 -17.72 4.29 5.29
C PRO A 98 -16.28 4.65 4.91
N LEU A 99 -15.33 4.15 5.69
CA LEU A 99 -13.89 4.34 5.48
C LEU A 99 -13.38 3.48 4.32
N LEU A 100 -13.97 2.28 4.15
CA LEU A 100 -13.68 1.29 3.10
C LEU A 100 -14.95 0.89 2.36
#